data_AF-A0A240E6S8-F1
#
_entry.id   AF-A0A240E6S8-F1
#
_cell.length_a   1.000
_cell.length_b   1.000
_cell.length_c   1.000
_cell.angle_alpha   90.00
_cell.angle_beta   90.00
_cell.angle_gamma   90.00
#
_symmetry.space_group_name_H-M   'P 1'
#
loop_
_entity.id
_entity.type
_entity.pdbx_description
1 polymer ?
#
loop_
_entity_poly.entity_id
_entity_poly.type
_entity_poly.pdbx_seq_one_letter_code
_entity_poly.pdbx_strand_id
1 'polypeptide(L)'
;MSKNTENQIPDTSYAVIDIIGEPSNLSVQHLVAISDNELTTEQEDQLRNGQSIDNVFSYPPGYYYTITPDLEAQDFDHERYFETHLHFQDGSVPVEGINGLTNEALLEVLIHRMNILDAKFPCKENKIALKHMQLALSAFKDRSLSRKLRGVEGKNVI
;
A
#
# COMPACT_ATOMS: atom_id res chain seq x y z
N MET A 1 -24.90 12.33 6.74
CA MET A 1 -24.13 12.13 5.49
C MET A 1 -22.90 11.33 5.88
N SER A 2 -22.98 9.99 5.98
CA SER A 2 -22.81 8.99 4.89
C SER A 2 -21.44 9.17 4.21
N LYS A 3 -20.45 8.26 4.26
CA LYS A 3 -20.37 6.84 4.64
C LYS A 3 -19.00 6.59 5.30
N ASN A 4 -18.96 5.91 6.43
CA ASN A 4 -17.77 5.23 6.95
C ASN A 4 -18.25 3.84 7.34
N THR A 5 -18.41 2.99 6.34
CA THR A 5 -18.75 1.58 6.54
C THR A 5 -17.76 0.79 5.71
N GLU A 6 -16.89 0.07 6.43
CA GLU A 6 -16.26 -1.18 6.02
C GLU A 6 -15.20 -1.09 4.90
N ASN A 7 -13.98 -0.73 5.30
CA ASN A 7 -12.74 -1.24 4.68
C ASN A 7 -12.28 -2.52 5.41
N GLN A 8 -13.21 -3.40 5.76
CA GLN A 8 -12.87 -4.75 6.22
C GLN A 8 -13.27 -5.69 5.09
N ILE A 9 -12.30 -6.45 4.58
CA ILE A 9 -12.56 -7.52 3.63
C ILE A 9 -13.48 -8.52 4.36
N PRO A 10 -14.67 -8.83 3.85
CA PRO A 10 -15.56 -9.77 4.52
C PRO A 10 -14.90 -11.15 4.66
N ASP A 11 -15.08 -11.81 5.82
CA ASP A 11 -14.52 -13.15 6.12
C ASP A 11 -14.90 -14.24 5.10
N THR A 12 -15.90 -13.99 4.25
CA THR A 12 -16.41 -14.94 3.24
C THR A 12 -16.04 -14.57 1.81
N SER A 13 -15.23 -13.53 1.60
CA SER A 13 -14.86 -13.09 0.27
C SER A 13 -13.59 -13.79 -0.23
N TYR A 14 -13.57 -14.13 -1.52
CA TYR A 14 -12.41 -14.66 -2.22
C TYR A 14 -11.52 -13.49 -2.67
N ALA A 15 -10.23 -13.58 -2.38
CA ALA A 15 -9.26 -12.54 -2.71
C ALA A 15 -8.25 -13.04 -3.76
N VAL A 16 -8.00 -12.21 -4.76
CA VAL A 16 -6.89 -12.41 -5.70
C VAL A 16 -5.72 -11.59 -5.17
N ILE A 17 -4.66 -12.27 -4.73
CA ILE A 17 -3.48 -11.62 -4.13
C ILE A 17 -2.21 -11.94 -4.92
N ASP A 18 -1.28 -10.99 -4.98
CA ASP A 18 0.10 -11.19 -5.44
C ASP A 18 1.05 -11.02 -4.25
N ILE A 19 1.89 -12.02 -3.97
CA ILE A 19 2.95 -11.86 -2.97
C ILE A 19 4.07 -11.04 -3.61
N ILE A 20 4.35 -9.86 -3.04
CA ILE A 20 5.38 -8.95 -3.54
C ILE A 20 6.64 -8.93 -2.68
N GLY A 21 6.59 -9.52 -1.49
CA GLY A 21 7.76 -9.71 -0.64
C GLY A 21 7.45 -10.45 0.65
N GLU A 22 8.47 -11.07 1.23
CA GLU A 22 8.37 -11.84 2.47
C GLU A 22 9.46 -11.43 3.46
N PRO A 23 9.40 -10.20 4.03
CA PRO A 23 10.38 -9.75 4.98
C PRO A 23 10.23 -10.51 6.31
N SER A 24 11.17 -11.41 6.59
CA SER A 24 11.20 -12.19 7.83
C SER A 24 9.95 -13.07 7.99
N ASN A 25 9.10 -12.80 8.98
CA ASN A 25 7.88 -13.55 9.28
C ASN A 25 6.61 -12.78 8.86
N LEU A 26 6.74 -11.92 7.86
CA LEU A 26 5.64 -11.14 7.29
C LEU A 26 5.53 -11.43 5.80
N SER A 27 4.31 -11.42 5.29
CA SER A 27 4.00 -11.38 3.87
C SER A 27 3.51 -9.98 3.51
N VAL A 28 4.08 -9.40 2.46
CA VAL A 28 3.56 -8.20 1.82
C VAL A 28 2.84 -8.65 0.57
N GLN A 29 1.54 -8.36 0.52
CA GLN A 29 0.65 -8.82 -0.54
C GLN A 29 0.03 -7.62 -1.22
N HIS A 30 -0.07 -7.67 -2.54
CA HIS A 30 -0.85 -6.74 -3.33
C HIS A 30 -2.24 -7.34 -3.55
N LEU A 31 -3.28 -6.65 -3.10
CA LEU A 31 -4.66 -7.10 -3.27
C LEU A 31 -5.15 -6.67 -4.64
N VAL A 32 -5.32 -7.63 -5.55
CA VAL A 32 -5.76 -7.39 -6.93
C VAL A 32 -7.27 -7.27 -6.99
N ALA A 33 -8.00 -8.17 -6.31
CA ALA A 33 -9.45 -8.17 -6.35
C ALA A 33 -10.10 -8.88 -5.15
N ILE A 34 -11.36 -8.55 -4.90
CA ILE A 34 -12.26 -9.19 -3.94
C ILE A 34 -13.53 -9.62 -4.69
N SER A 35 -13.98 -10.85 -4.44
CA SER A 35 -15.19 -11.43 -5.02
C SER A 35 -16.01 -12.14 -3.95
N ASP A 36 -17.33 -12.10 -4.07
CA ASP A 36 -18.24 -12.88 -3.22
C ASP A 36 -18.25 -14.38 -3.59
N ASN A 37 -17.72 -14.73 -4.76
CA ASN A 37 -17.67 -16.10 -5.26
C ASN A 37 -16.24 -16.48 -5.64
N GLU A 38 -15.94 -17.78 -5.58
CA GLU A 38 -14.67 -18.33 -6.04
C GLU A 38 -14.45 -17.99 -7.52
N LEU A 39 -13.25 -17.53 -7.83
CA LEU A 39 -12.85 -17.16 -9.18
C LEU A 39 -12.10 -18.31 -9.82
N THR A 40 -12.30 -18.51 -11.12
CA THR A 40 -11.46 -19.46 -11.87
C THR A 40 -10.06 -18.87 -12.07
N THR A 41 -9.07 -19.73 -12.30
CA THR A 41 -7.69 -19.28 -12.63
C THR A 41 -7.68 -18.32 -13.83
N GLU A 42 -8.53 -18.56 -14.83
CA GLU A 42 -8.65 -17.65 -15.97
C GLU A 42 -9.16 -16.26 -15.54
N GLN A 43 -10.16 -16.20 -14.65
CA GLN A 43 -10.66 -14.93 -14.13
C GLN A 43 -9.61 -14.21 -13.28
N GLU A 44 -8.86 -14.94 -12.45
CA GLU A 44 -7.74 -14.36 -11.70
C GLU A 44 -6.68 -13.76 -12.63
N ASP A 45 -6.28 -14.48 -13.68
CA ASP A 45 -5.33 -14.00 -14.68
C ASP A 45 -5.84 -12.75 -15.41
N GLN A 46 -7.13 -12.72 -15.76
CA GLN A 46 -7.76 -11.53 -16.35
C GLN A 46 -7.65 -10.32 -15.42
N LEU A 47 -7.96 -10.49 -14.13
CA LEU A 47 -7.88 -9.43 -13.12
C LEU A 47 -6.44 -8.94 -12.90
N ARG A 48 -5.47 -9.86 -12.84
CA ARG A 48 -4.03 -9.52 -12.73
C ARG A 48 -3.53 -8.72 -13.94
N ASN A 49 -4.11 -8.97 -15.12
CA ASN A 49 -3.85 -8.21 -16.33
C ASN A 49 -4.65 -6.90 -16.42
N GLY A 50 -5.37 -6.51 -15.35
CA GLY A 50 -6.13 -5.27 -15.26
C GLY A 50 -7.47 -5.30 -16.00
N GLN A 51 -7.95 -6.47 -16.41
CA GLN A 51 -9.27 -6.62 -17.01
C GLN A 51 -10.34 -6.63 -15.93
N SER A 52 -11.48 -5.99 -16.22
CA SER A 52 -12.63 -5.98 -15.31
C SER A 52 -13.46 -7.24 -15.49
N ILE A 53 -14.01 -7.75 -14.38
CA ILE A 53 -14.96 -8.86 -14.36
C ILE A 53 -16.23 -8.39 -13.66
N ASP A 54 -17.38 -8.76 -14.22
CA ASP A 54 -18.68 -8.40 -13.65
C ASP A 54 -18.83 -8.93 -12.22
N ASN A 55 -19.29 -8.05 -11.32
CA ASN A 55 -19.47 -8.32 -9.88
C ASN A 55 -18.19 -8.68 -9.11
N VAL A 56 -17.01 -8.38 -9.66
CA VAL A 56 -15.73 -8.47 -8.95
C VAL A 56 -15.22 -7.07 -8.70
N PHE A 57 -14.89 -6.77 -7.44
CA PHE A 57 -14.25 -5.50 -7.10
C PHE A 57 -12.74 -5.65 -7.28
N SER A 58 -12.15 -4.94 -8.23
CA SER A 58 -10.70 -4.94 -8.44
C SER A 58 -10.05 -3.62 -8.05
N TYR A 59 -8.81 -3.72 -7.57
CA TYR A 59 -7.94 -2.57 -7.32
C TYR A 59 -6.96 -2.43 -8.48
N PRO A 60 -6.66 -1.20 -8.94
CA PRO A 60 -5.60 -1.02 -9.92
C PRO A 60 -4.25 -1.48 -9.35
N PRO A 61 -3.31 -1.92 -10.20
CA PRO A 61 -1.99 -2.33 -9.75
C PRO A 61 -1.26 -1.24 -8.97
N GLY A 62 -0.84 -1.58 -7.75
CA GLY A 62 -0.05 -0.74 -6.87
C GLY A 62 -0.83 0.16 -5.93
N TYR A 63 -2.15 -0.02 -5.79
CA TYR A 63 -2.99 0.84 -4.95
C TYR A 63 -3.38 0.23 -3.61
N TYR A 64 -3.43 -1.10 -3.51
CA TYR A 64 -3.82 -1.75 -2.27
C TYR A 64 -2.82 -2.83 -1.88
N TYR A 65 -2.31 -2.72 -0.66
CA TYR A 65 -1.45 -3.76 -0.08
C TYR A 65 -1.96 -4.18 1.29
N THR A 66 -1.76 -5.45 1.61
CA THR A 66 -1.84 -5.98 2.97
C THR A 66 -0.47 -6.42 3.42
N ILE A 67 -0.17 -6.19 4.70
CA ILE A 67 0.94 -6.84 5.38
C ILE A 67 0.33 -7.75 6.43
N THR A 68 0.57 -9.04 6.28
CA THR A 68 0.07 -10.08 7.17
C THR A 68 1.26 -10.83 7.78
N PRO A 69 1.13 -11.35 9.00
CA PRO A 69 2.08 -12.32 9.53
C PRO A 69 2.05 -13.61 8.73
N ASP A 70 3.17 -14.31 8.71
CA ASP A 70 3.23 -15.69 8.23
C ASP A 70 2.39 -16.58 9.16
N LEU A 71 1.23 -17.00 8.66
CA LEU A 71 0.25 -17.80 9.41
C LEU A 71 0.75 -19.23 9.65
N GLU A 72 1.76 -19.67 8.90
CA GLU A 72 2.38 -20.98 9.01
C GLU A 72 3.61 -20.97 9.93
N ALA A 73 3.99 -19.80 10.46
CA ALA A 73 5.11 -19.70 11.38
C ALA A 73 4.82 -20.50 12.67
N GLN A 74 5.82 -21.28 13.10
CA GLN A 74 5.66 -22.22 14.22
C GLN A 74 5.25 -21.57 15.56
N ASP A 75 5.55 -20.28 15.73
CA ASP A 75 5.23 -19.48 16.93
C ASP A 75 4.06 -18.49 16.71
N PHE A 76 3.23 -18.72 15.67
CA PHE A 76 2.14 -17.81 15.32
C PHE A 76 0.97 -17.87 16.33
N ASP A 77 0.60 -16.70 16.86
CA ASP A 77 -0.55 -16.55 17.77
C ASP A 77 -1.83 -16.26 16.96
N HIS A 78 -2.56 -17.33 16.63
CA HIS A 78 -3.83 -17.25 15.88
C HIS A 78 -4.92 -16.43 16.59
N GLU A 79 -4.81 -16.15 17.89
CA GLU A 79 -5.78 -15.35 18.64
C GLU A 79 -5.44 -13.84 18.63
N ARG A 80 -4.23 -13.46 18.19
CA ARG A 80 -3.72 -12.08 18.30
C ARG A 80 -2.91 -11.63 17.10
N TYR A 81 -3.31 -12.03 15.91
CA TYR A 81 -2.72 -11.49 14.69
C TYR A 81 -3.38 -10.19 14.26
N PHE A 82 -2.66 -9.43 13.44
CA PHE A 82 -3.15 -8.19 12.86
C PHE A 82 -2.89 -8.21 11.36
N GLU A 83 -3.75 -7.52 10.62
CA GLU A 83 -3.51 -7.17 9.24
C GLU A 83 -3.26 -5.66 9.14
N THR A 84 -2.28 -5.27 8.34
CA THR A 84 -2.05 -3.86 8.03
C THR A 84 -2.45 -3.58 6.59
N HIS A 85 -3.50 -2.79 6.41
CA HIS A 85 -3.97 -2.38 5.09
C HIS A 85 -3.35 -1.04 4.69
N LEU A 86 -2.74 -1.00 3.50
CA LEU A 86 -2.15 0.20 2.91
C LEU A 86 -2.91 0.53 1.62
N HIS A 87 -3.78 1.52 1.73
CA HIS A 87 -4.54 2.05 0.59
C HIS A 87 -3.85 3.30 0.07
N PHE A 88 -3.17 3.21 -1.06
CA PHE A 88 -2.53 4.34 -1.71
C PHE A 88 -3.55 5.20 -2.45
N GLN A 89 -3.26 6.50 -2.50
CA GLN A 89 -4.06 7.49 -3.20
C GLN A 89 -4.26 7.08 -4.66
N ASP A 90 -5.52 6.95 -5.08
CA ASP A 90 -5.93 6.75 -6.46
C ASP A 90 -6.16 8.07 -7.19
N GLY A 91 -5.55 8.19 -8.36
CA GLY A 91 -5.55 9.41 -9.15
C GLY A 91 -4.93 10.62 -8.43
N SER A 92 -5.21 11.81 -8.96
CA SER A 92 -4.64 13.05 -8.44
C SER A 92 -5.57 13.73 -7.45
N VAL A 93 -5.02 14.22 -6.34
CA VAL A 93 -5.80 14.92 -5.30
C VAL A 93 -6.66 16.07 -5.81
N PRO A 94 -6.22 16.92 -6.77
CA PRO A 94 -7.06 17.99 -7.30
C PRO A 94 -8.32 17.51 -8.04
N VAL A 95 -8.33 16.27 -8.54
CA VAL A 95 -9.44 15.69 -9.32
C VAL A 95 -10.26 14.74 -8.46
N GLU A 96 -9.60 13.83 -7.76
CA GLU A 96 -10.24 12.73 -7.01
C GLU A 96 -10.45 13.06 -5.53
N GLY A 97 -9.89 14.18 -5.04
CA GLY A 97 -9.79 14.45 -3.62
C GLY A 97 -8.79 13.53 -2.92
N ILE A 98 -8.79 13.53 -1.58
CA ILE A 98 -7.96 12.64 -0.78
C ILE A 98 -8.72 11.33 -0.58
N ASN A 99 -8.18 10.23 -1.10
CA ASN A 99 -8.78 8.89 -1.03
C ASN A 99 -7.82 7.79 -0.56
N GLY A 100 -6.56 8.14 -0.25
CA GLY A 100 -5.57 7.18 0.24
C GLY A 100 -4.29 7.85 0.74
N LEU A 101 -3.34 7.02 1.15
CA LEU A 101 -2.02 7.47 1.60
C LEU A 101 -1.11 7.78 0.41
N THR A 102 -0.13 8.65 0.65
CA THR A 102 0.90 8.98 -0.35
C THR A 102 2.22 8.31 0.01
N ASN A 103 3.10 8.13 -0.99
CA ASN A 103 4.47 7.68 -0.76
C ASN A 103 5.18 8.57 0.26
N GLU A 104 4.95 9.89 0.16
CA GLU A 104 5.49 10.88 1.07
C GLU A 104 5.03 10.65 2.52
N ALA A 105 3.72 10.42 2.73
CA ALA A 105 3.18 10.16 4.07
C ALA A 105 3.76 8.87 4.67
N LEU A 106 3.87 7.80 3.88
CA LEU A 106 4.45 6.54 4.36
C LEU A 106 5.95 6.67 4.67
N LEU A 107 6.70 7.42 3.84
CA LEU A 107 8.10 7.74 4.12
C LEU A 107 8.25 8.57 5.40
N GLU A 108 7.37 9.52 5.68
CA GLU A 108 7.40 10.31 6.92
C GLU A 108 7.18 9.42 8.16
N VAL A 109 6.28 8.44 8.09
CA VAL A 109 6.11 7.42 9.15
C VAL A 109 7.40 6.62 9.36
N LEU A 110 8.02 6.12 8.29
CA LEU A 110 9.26 5.35 8.36
C LEU A 110 10.43 6.18 8.91
N ILE A 111 10.58 7.43 8.46
CA ILE A 111 11.59 8.36 8.97
C ILE A 111 11.38 8.61 10.47
N HIS A 112 10.14 8.89 10.89
CA HIS A 112 9.82 9.08 12.31
C HIS A 112 10.19 7.85 13.15
N ARG A 113 9.79 6.65 12.70
CA ARG A 113 10.09 5.39 13.41
C ARG A 113 11.59 5.09 13.47
N MET A 114 12.33 5.40 12.41
CA MET A 114 13.78 5.21 12.35
C MET A 114 14.55 6.22 13.20
N ASN A 115 14.07 7.46 13.35
CA ASN A 115 14.66 8.41 14.29
C ASN A 115 14.54 7.92 15.75
N ILE A 116 13.39 7.33 16.11
CA ILE A 116 13.21 6.71 17.44
C ILE A 116 14.18 5.54 17.62
N LEU A 117 14.35 4.70 16.59
CA LEU A 117 15.27 3.58 16.63
C LEU A 117 16.73 4.04 16.81
N ASP A 118 17.18 5.02 16.02
CA ASP A 118 18.54 5.55 16.09
C ASP A 118 18.82 6.25 17.43
N ALA A 119 17.84 6.97 17.98
CA ALA A 119 17.97 7.58 19.30
C ALA A 119 18.16 6.54 20.41
N LYS A 120 17.51 5.38 20.30
CA LYS A 120 17.60 4.29 21.29
C LYS A 120 18.83 3.41 21.09
N PHE A 121 19.17 3.11 19.84
CA PHE A 121 20.23 2.19 19.43
C PHE A 121 21.01 2.80 18.25
N PRO A 122 21.88 3.78 18.51
CA PRO A 122 22.55 4.51 17.43
C PRO A 122 23.55 3.62 16.70
N CYS A 123 23.47 3.62 15.37
CA CYS A 123 24.47 2.95 14.51
C CYS A 123 24.68 3.68 13.19
N LYS A 124 25.70 3.28 12.44
CA LYS A 124 26.03 3.93 11.15
C LYS A 124 24.95 3.64 10.10
N GLU A 125 24.45 2.41 10.10
CA GLU A 125 23.47 1.89 9.15
C GLU A 125 22.13 2.62 9.29
N ASN A 126 21.69 2.90 10.53
CA ASN A 126 20.50 3.70 10.79
C ASN A 126 20.60 5.11 10.18
N LYS A 127 21.74 5.77 10.36
CA LYS A 127 21.99 7.11 9.79
C LYS A 127 22.00 7.09 8.27
N ILE A 128 22.56 6.05 7.66
CA ILE A 128 22.54 5.84 6.21
C ILE A 128 21.10 5.67 5.72
N ALA A 129 20.32 4.79 6.36
CA ALA A 129 18.92 4.55 6.00
C ALA A 129 18.08 5.83 6.13
N LEU A 130 18.21 6.57 7.23
CA LEU A 130 17.54 7.85 7.45
C LEU A 130 17.85 8.86 6.34
N LYS A 131 19.14 9.01 5.99
CA LYS A 131 19.55 9.91 4.91
C LYS A 131 18.89 9.54 3.58
N HIS A 132 18.84 8.26 3.22
CA HIS A 132 18.24 7.81 1.96
C HIS A 132 16.73 8.03 1.93
N MET A 133 16.02 7.73 3.02
CA MET A 133 14.58 8.00 3.09
C MET A 133 14.26 9.50 3.00
N GLN A 134 15.06 10.35 3.66
CA GLN A 134 14.90 11.81 3.56
C GLN A 134 15.16 12.34 2.15
N LEU A 135 16.17 11.81 1.45
CA LEU A 135 16.45 12.15 0.05
C LEU A 135 15.29 11.73 -0.87
N ALA A 136 14.74 10.53 -0.67
CA ALA A 136 13.56 10.08 -1.40
C ALA A 136 12.35 10.98 -1.17
N LEU A 137 12.10 11.36 0.10
CA LEU A 137 11.03 12.28 0.46
C LEU A 137 11.20 13.66 -0.19
N SER A 138 12.43 14.21 -0.19
CA SER A 138 12.72 15.48 -0.88
C SER A 138 12.43 15.36 -2.37
N ALA A 139 12.90 14.30 -3.03
CA ALA A 139 12.69 14.12 -4.46
C ALA A 139 11.20 14.07 -4.82
N PHE A 140 10.36 13.43 -4.01
CA PHE A 140 8.91 13.42 -4.22
C PHE A 140 8.29 14.81 -4.01
N LYS A 141 8.66 15.52 -2.94
CA LYS A 141 8.19 16.89 -2.66
C LYS A 141 8.59 17.86 -3.78
N ASP A 142 9.83 17.78 -4.25
CA ASP A 142 10.35 18.61 -5.34
C ASP A 142 9.63 18.34 -6.66
N ARG A 143 9.36 17.08 -6.97
CA ARG A 143 8.55 16.69 -8.14
C ARG A 143 7.14 17.29 -8.06
N SER A 144 6.48 17.15 -6.91
CA SER A 144 5.12 17.67 -6.69
C SER A 144 5.09 19.20 -6.78
N LEU A 145 6.05 19.89 -6.16
CA LEU A 145 6.19 21.35 -6.24
C LEU A 145 6.46 21.83 -7.68
N SER A 146 7.39 21.19 -8.40
CA SER A 146 7.67 21.51 -9.81
C SER A 146 6.42 21.37 -10.70
N ARG A 147 5.60 20.35 -10.45
CA ARG A 147 4.34 20.15 -11.20
C ARG A 147 3.29 21.20 -10.83
N LYS A 148 3.20 21.60 -9.56
CA LYS A 148 2.35 22.73 -9.11
C LYS A 148 2.74 24.04 -9.78
N LEU A 149 4.04 24.38 -9.76
CA LEU A 149 4.56 25.62 -10.35
C LEU A 149 4.30 25.70 -11.86
N ARG A 150 4.29 24.56 -12.57
CA ARG A 150 3.98 24.47 -14.00
C ARG A 150 2.46 24.38 -14.29
N GLY A 151 1.60 24.27 -13.28
CA GLY A 151 0.15 24.11 -13.47
C GLY A 151 -0.26 22.75 -14.07
N VAL A 152 0.61 21.74 -13.94
CA VAL A 152 0.41 20.38 -14.49
C VAL A 152 0.23 19.32 -13.39
N GLU A 153 -0.01 19.73 -12.15
CA GLU A 153 -0.36 18.80 -11.07
C GLU A 153 -1.57 17.94 -11.49
N GLY A 154 -1.48 16.63 -11.29
CA GLY A 154 -2.53 15.67 -11.64
C GLY A 154 -2.77 15.42 -13.13
N LYS A 155 -2.05 16.10 -14.04
CA LYS A 155 -2.22 15.92 -15.49
C LYS A 155 -1.15 14.99 -16.06
N ASN A 156 -1.49 14.15 -17.03
CA ASN A 156 -0.49 13.38 -17.78
C ASN A 156 0.21 14.25 -18.85
N VAL A 157 0.88 15.30 -18.37
CA VAL A 157 1.66 16.26 -19.15
C VAL A 157 3.07 16.28 -18.57
N ILE A 158 4.07 16.22 -19.44
CA ILE A 158 5.50 16.21 -19.10
C ILE A 158 5.89 17.53 -18.45
#